data_AF-A0A3Q3J8G4-F1
#
_entry.id   AF-A0A3Q3J8G4-F1
#
_cell.length_a   1.000
_cell.length_b   1.000
_cell.length_c   1.000
_cell.angle_alpha   90.00
_cell.angle_beta   90.00
_cell.angle_gamma   90.00
#
_symmetry.space_group_name_H-M   'P 1'
#
loop_
_entity.id
_entity.type
_entity.pdbx_description
1 polymer ?
#
loop_
_entity_poly.entity_id
_entity_poly.type
_entity_poly.pdbx_seq_one_letter_code
_entity_poly.pdbx_strand_id
1 'polypeptide(L)'
;MAVLRVKFSKTKRDKLAQVLWILNWISVVTGAILFSLGLFLKVEINKRGELMSERNVQYGPNMLIAVGLIACAINFLGGKICYDCVDTTKFLRWKLVMMPYIICTFFFTFCVLVGALMCYSMHGELEESLNLGLTEAMRFYKDTDTPGRCFLKRTVDMLQIEFQCCGNNGYKDWFQIQWISNRYLDMSQKEVLDRLRSNVEGKYLMDAVPFSCCNINSPRPCIQQQVTNNSAHFIYKHQTEELNLWMKGCRQALLEYYTKIVQSIGLTVLITWLFELSVLTGVRYLQTSLENVLRQGDPNAESDGWLLENSFMETARTNLIIIKSLGKGNQIDTANDGDPNINVPSTSKAR
;
A
#
# COMPACT_ATOMS: atom_id res chain seq x y z
N MET A 1 -35.35 7.97 -15.50
CA MET A 1 -34.97 7.02 -16.56
C MET A 1 -33.84 6.15 -16.03
N ALA A 2 -33.99 4.83 -16.01
CA ALA A 2 -32.93 3.93 -15.51
C ALA A 2 -31.73 3.91 -16.46
N VAL A 3 -30.51 4.00 -15.91
CA VAL A 3 -29.25 4.04 -16.68
C VAL A 3 -28.71 2.61 -16.87
N LEU A 4 -28.28 2.28 -18.09
CA LEU A 4 -27.76 0.96 -18.49
C LEU A 4 -28.70 -0.21 -18.14
N ARG A 5 -29.97 -0.11 -18.56
CA ARG A 5 -30.99 -1.15 -18.38
C ARG A 5 -30.70 -2.36 -19.27
N VAL A 6 -30.70 -3.55 -18.68
CA VAL A 6 -30.52 -4.84 -19.37
C VAL A 6 -31.66 -5.78 -18.98
N LYS A 7 -32.28 -6.45 -19.96
CA LYS A 7 -33.32 -7.46 -19.74
C LYS A 7 -32.70 -8.82 -19.45
N PHE A 8 -33.14 -9.46 -18.37
CA PHE A 8 -32.72 -10.79 -17.98
C PHE A 8 -33.90 -11.76 -17.99
N SER A 9 -33.71 -12.89 -18.68
CA SER A 9 -34.55 -14.09 -18.52
C SER A 9 -34.12 -14.87 -17.28
N LYS A 10 -34.96 -15.77 -16.77
CA LYS A 10 -34.62 -16.63 -15.62
C LYS A 10 -33.28 -17.34 -15.80
N THR A 11 -33.08 -18.01 -16.94
CA THR A 11 -31.83 -18.73 -17.25
C THR A 11 -30.60 -17.82 -17.30
N LYS A 12 -30.75 -16.55 -17.73
CA LYS A 12 -29.66 -15.57 -17.73
C LYS A 12 -29.34 -15.09 -16.32
N ARG A 13 -30.35 -14.91 -15.44
CA ARG A 13 -30.15 -14.54 -14.03
C ARG A 13 -29.41 -15.65 -13.27
N ASP A 14 -29.83 -16.90 -13.45
CA ASP A 14 -29.22 -18.04 -12.78
C ASP A 14 -27.75 -18.22 -13.19
N LYS A 15 -27.46 -18.07 -14.50
CA LYS A 15 -26.09 -18.05 -15.01
C LYS A 15 -25.27 -16.88 -14.46
N LEU A 16 -25.86 -15.68 -14.38
CA LEU A 16 -25.19 -14.52 -13.81
C LEU A 16 -24.84 -14.74 -12.33
N ALA A 17 -25.78 -15.28 -11.54
CA ALA A 17 -25.54 -15.62 -10.14
C ALA A 17 -24.43 -16.67 -9.97
N GLN A 18 -24.42 -17.71 -10.82
CA GLN A 18 -23.37 -18.73 -10.81
C GLN A 18 -22.00 -18.15 -11.17
N VAL A 19 -21.92 -17.29 -12.20
CA VAL A 19 -20.68 -16.61 -12.57
C VAL A 19 -20.20 -15.70 -11.44
N LEU A 20 -21.08 -14.90 -10.85
CA LEU A 20 -20.73 -14.01 -9.73
C LEU A 20 -20.29 -14.79 -8.49
N TRP A 21 -20.87 -15.95 -8.23
CA TRP A 21 -20.39 -16.84 -7.17
C TRP A 21 -18.94 -17.27 -7.40
N ILE A 22 -18.58 -17.69 -8.61
CA ILE A 22 -17.19 -18.04 -8.95
C ILE A 22 -16.27 -16.83 -8.82
N LEU A 23 -16.68 -15.67 -9.36
CA LEU A 23 -15.88 -14.44 -9.31
C LEU A 23 -15.63 -13.97 -7.88
N ASN A 24 -16.62 -14.03 -6.99
CA ASN A 24 -16.44 -13.71 -5.57
C ASN A 24 -15.44 -14.65 -4.89
N TRP A 25 -15.43 -15.95 -5.22
CA TRP A 25 -14.42 -16.87 -4.69
C TRP A 25 -13.01 -16.55 -5.20
N ILE A 26 -12.88 -16.16 -6.48
CA ILE A 26 -11.61 -15.64 -7.02
C ILE A 26 -11.21 -14.36 -6.27
N SER A 27 -12.16 -13.46 -5.96
CA SER A 27 -11.89 -12.25 -5.18
C SER A 27 -11.40 -12.54 -3.76
N VAL A 28 -11.88 -13.62 -3.12
CA VAL A 28 -11.35 -14.06 -1.82
C VAL A 28 -9.88 -14.43 -1.95
N VAL A 29 -9.50 -15.15 -3.01
CA VAL A 29 -8.09 -15.48 -3.27
C VAL A 29 -7.25 -14.23 -3.51
N THR A 30 -7.75 -13.26 -4.29
CA THR A 30 -7.03 -11.98 -4.48
C THR A 30 -6.89 -11.21 -3.18
N GLY A 31 -7.90 -11.20 -2.31
CA GLY A 31 -7.82 -10.62 -0.96
C GLY A 31 -6.73 -11.27 -0.10
N ALA A 32 -6.60 -12.60 -0.15
CA ALA A 32 -5.55 -13.34 0.56
C ALA A 32 -4.15 -13.03 0.02
N ILE A 33 -4.02 -12.83 -1.30
CA ILE A 33 -2.78 -12.37 -1.93
C ILE A 33 -2.42 -10.97 -1.43
N LEU A 34 -3.36 -10.02 -1.38
CA LEU A 34 -3.12 -8.67 -0.85
C LEU A 34 -2.67 -8.69 0.62
N PHE A 35 -3.34 -9.50 1.45
CA PHE A 35 -2.94 -9.71 2.84
C PHE A 35 -1.50 -10.22 2.96
N SER A 36 -1.14 -11.22 2.15
CA SER A 36 0.20 -11.81 2.13
C SER A 36 1.26 -10.79 1.67
N LEU A 37 0.96 -9.99 0.64
CA LEU A 37 1.83 -8.90 0.18
C LEU A 37 2.01 -7.81 1.26
N GLY A 38 0.96 -7.49 2.02
CA GLY A 38 1.03 -6.58 3.16
C GLY A 38 1.95 -7.07 4.26
N LEU A 39 1.87 -8.37 4.61
CA LEU A 39 2.79 -8.99 5.57
C LEU A 39 4.23 -8.99 5.04
N PHE A 40 4.43 -9.37 3.78
CA PHE A 40 5.74 -9.37 3.14
C PHE A 40 6.38 -7.97 3.19
N LEU A 41 5.65 -6.94 2.79
CA LEU A 41 6.15 -5.57 2.81
C LEU A 41 6.50 -5.10 4.23
N LYS A 42 5.65 -5.45 5.22
CA LYS A 42 5.90 -5.12 6.63
C LYS A 42 7.17 -5.77 7.15
N VAL A 43 7.40 -7.04 6.83
CA VAL A 43 8.62 -7.77 7.22
C VAL A 43 9.85 -7.15 6.55
N GLU A 44 9.76 -6.81 5.27
CA GLU A 44 10.89 -6.26 4.50
C GLU A 44 11.30 -4.85 4.96
N ILE A 45 10.33 -4.02 5.38
CA ILE A 45 10.62 -2.71 6.00
C ILE A 45 11.24 -2.91 7.38
N ASN A 46 10.67 -3.78 8.22
CA ASN A 46 11.15 -4.01 9.58
C ASN A 46 12.57 -4.60 9.62
N LYS A 47 12.94 -5.43 8.63
CA LYS A 47 14.30 -5.98 8.51
C LYS A 47 15.38 -4.90 8.49
N ARG A 48 15.07 -3.72 7.95
CA ARG A 48 15.99 -2.58 7.83
C ARG A 48 15.47 -1.35 8.61
N GLY A 49 14.62 -1.57 9.60
CA GLY A 49 13.99 -0.50 10.39
C GLY A 49 15.00 0.40 11.09
N GLU A 50 16.15 -0.14 11.51
CA GLU A 50 17.25 0.63 12.13
C GLU A 50 17.88 1.67 11.18
N LEU A 51 17.70 1.51 9.87
CA LEU A 51 18.24 2.39 8.82
C LEU A 51 17.22 3.43 8.32
N MET A 52 15.97 3.35 8.79
CA MET A 52 14.87 4.22 8.38
C MET A 52 14.35 5.00 9.58
N SER A 53 13.91 6.24 9.35
CA SER A 53 13.20 6.99 10.40
C SER A 53 11.78 6.44 10.55
N GLU A 54 11.26 6.36 11.79
CA GLU A 54 9.91 5.85 12.11
C GLU A 54 8.75 6.64 11.48
N ARG A 55 9.03 7.69 10.69
CA ARG A 55 8.04 8.48 9.96
C ARG A 55 7.18 7.60 9.07
N ASN A 56 5.90 7.45 9.40
CA ASN A 56 4.77 7.07 8.53
C ASN A 56 4.89 5.83 7.59
N VAL A 57 6.06 5.21 7.42
CA VAL A 57 6.33 4.13 6.46
C VAL A 57 5.54 2.87 6.83
N GLN A 58 5.19 2.72 8.12
CA GLN A 58 4.40 1.61 8.64
C GLN A 58 2.90 1.69 8.32
N TYR A 59 2.36 2.84 7.91
CA TYR A 59 0.94 2.97 7.58
C TYR A 59 0.58 2.18 6.31
N GLY A 60 1.44 2.19 5.28
CA GLY A 60 1.20 1.49 4.02
C GLY A 60 0.98 -0.02 4.19
N PRO A 61 1.94 -0.77 4.79
CA PRO A 61 1.79 -2.20 5.02
C PRO A 61 0.60 -2.55 5.91
N ASN A 62 0.37 -1.78 6.98
CA ASN A 62 -0.77 -2.01 7.88
C ASN A 62 -2.12 -1.81 7.17
N MET A 63 -2.23 -0.78 6.33
CA MET A 63 -3.42 -0.57 5.50
C MET A 63 -3.64 -1.73 4.54
N LEU A 64 -2.59 -2.21 3.87
CA LEU A 64 -2.69 -3.33 2.92
C LEU A 64 -3.14 -4.63 3.59
N ILE A 65 -2.64 -4.92 4.80
CA ILE A 65 -3.07 -6.06 5.63
C ILE A 65 -4.55 -5.93 5.96
N ALA A 66 -4.99 -4.77 6.45
CA ALA A 66 -6.39 -4.54 6.82
C ALA A 66 -7.32 -4.65 5.61
N VAL A 67 -6.96 -4.05 4.48
CA VAL A 67 -7.71 -4.11 3.22
C VAL A 67 -7.82 -5.55 2.72
N GLY A 68 -6.73 -6.33 2.74
CA GLY A 68 -6.76 -7.73 2.32
C GLY A 68 -7.72 -8.58 3.15
N LEU A 69 -7.72 -8.42 4.48
CA LEU A 69 -8.64 -9.12 5.38
C LEU A 69 -10.10 -8.73 5.14
N ILE A 70 -10.38 -7.43 5.04
CA ILE A 70 -11.73 -6.92 4.80
C ILE A 70 -12.24 -7.38 3.43
N ALA A 71 -11.40 -7.36 2.39
CA ALA A 71 -11.72 -7.89 1.08
C ALA A 71 -12.11 -9.38 1.14
N CYS A 72 -11.36 -10.21 1.88
CA CYS A 72 -11.71 -11.62 2.05
C CYS A 72 -13.10 -11.79 2.68
N ALA A 73 -13.39 -11.05 3.75
CA ALA A 73 -14.66 -11.14 4.46
C ALA A 73 -15.85 -10.69 3.60
N ILE A 74 -15.70 -9.55 2.91
CA ILE A 74 -16.71 -9.00 2.02
C ILE A 74 -17.01 -9.97 0.87
N ASN A 75 -15.98 -10.46 0.19
CA ASN A 75 -16.15 -11.35 -0.96
C ASN A 75 -16.67 -12.73 -0.57
N PHE A 76 -16.29 -13.25 0.60
CA PHE A 76 -16.86 -14.48 1.12
C PHE A 76 -18.38 -14.34 1.35
N LEU A 77 -18.80 -13.21 1.94
CA LEU A 77 -20.22 -12.90 2.10
C LEU A 77 -20.92 -12.72 0.75
N GLY A 78 -20.30 -12.02 -0.19
CA GLY A 78 -20.80 -11.85 -1.57
C GLY A 78 -20.99 -13.17 -2.30
N GLY A 79 -20.05 -14.11 -2.15
CA GLY A 79 -20.15 -15.46 -2.68
C GLY A 79 -21.33 -16.23 -2.07
N LYS A 80 -21.49 -16.21 -0.75
CA LYS A 80 -22.64 -16.85 -0.08
C LYS A 80 -23.98 -16.27 -0.57
N ILE A 81 -24.05 -14.94 -0.69
CA ILE A 81 -25.21 -14.24 -1.20
C ILE A 81 -25.52 -14.67 -2.63
N CYS A 82 -24.54 -14.66 -3.55
CA CYS A 82 -24.74 -15.02 -4.96
C CYS A 82 -25.16 -16.48 -5.12
N TYR A 83 -24.63 -17.38 -4.29
CA TYR A 83 -25.05 -18.79 -4.25
C TYR A 83 -26.52 -18.93 -3.81
N ASP A 84 -26.91 -18.27 -2.73
CA ASP A 84 -28.29 -18.32 -2.23
C ASP A 84 -29.28 -17.64 -3.19
N CYS A 85 -28.84 -16.65 -3.98
CA CYS A 85 -29.66 -15.97 -4.99
C CYS A 85 -30.05 -16.84 -6.19
N VAL A 86 -29.40 -18.00 -6.39
CA VAL A 86 -29.83 -19.00 -7.39
C VAL A 86 -31.23 -19.53 -7.05
N ASP A 87 -31.61 -19.51 -5.77
CA ASP A 87 -32.94 -19.88 -5.30
C ASP A 87 -33.73 -18.61 -4.91
N THR A 88 -34.73 -18.27 -5.73
CA THR A 88 -35.59 -17.10 -5.52
C THR A 88 -36.30 -17.09 -4.17
N THR A 89 -36.53 -18.26 -3.56
CA THR A 89 -37.17 -18.34 -2.23
C THR A 89 -36.22 -17.94 -1.10
N LYS A 90 -34.91 -18.21 -1.25
CA LYS A 90 -33.88 -17.84 -0.28
C LYS A 90 -33.45 -16.39 -0.42
N PHE A 91 -33.60 -15.80 -1.61
CA PHE A 91 -33.32 -14.39 -1.87
C PHE A 91 -34.10 -13.44 -0.94
N LEU A 92 -35.33 -13.79 -0.56
CA LEU A 92 -36.17 -12.96 0.32
C LEU A 92 -35.50 -12.64 1.67
N ARG A 93 -34.72 -13.59 2.21
CA ARG A 93 -33.98 -13.43 3.48
C ARG A 93 -32.81 -12.46 3.35
N TRP A 94 -32.19 -12.40 2.18
CA TRP A 94 -31.02 -11.57 1.91
C TRP A 94 -31.38 -10.16 1.43
N LYS A 95 -32.62 -9.95 0.97
CA LYS A 95 -33.11 -8.67 0.44
C LYS A 95 -32.76 -7.47 1.32
N LEU A 96 -33.00 -7.56 2.63
CA LEU A 96 -32.75 -6.46 3.57
C LEU A 96 -31.25 -6.18 3.79
N VAL A 97 -30.41 -7.20 3.63
CA VAL A 97 -28.94 -7.13 3.80
C VAL A 97 -28.23 -6.68 2.51
N MET A 98 -28.82 -6.92 1.34
CA MET A 98 -28.24 -6.62 0.03
C MET A 98 -27.93 -5.13 -0.19
N MET A 99 -28.86 -4.23 0.16
CA MET A 99 -28.64 -2.79 -0.01
C MET A 99 -27.51 -2.26 0.89
N PRO A 100 -27.49 -2.54 2.21
CA PRO A 100 -26.34 -2.22 3.07
C PRO A 100 -25.03 -2.81 2.56
N TYR A 101 -25.03 -4.08 2.13
CA TYR A 101 -23.86 -4.75 1.57
C TYR A 101 -23.30 -3.98 0.36
N ILE A 102 -24.13 -3.60 -0.60
CA ILE A 102 -23.70 -2.86 -1.80
C ILE A 102 -23.16 -1.46 -1.45
N ILE A 103 -23.77 -0.78 -0.48
CA ILE A 103 -23.28 0.54 -0.02
C ILE A 103 -21.91 0.39 0.65
N CYS A 104 -21.77 -0.58 1.57
CA CYS A 104 -20.50 -0.85 2.26
C CYS A 104 -19.40 -1.27 1.29
N THR A 105 -19.70 -2.15 0.34
CA THR A 105 -18.73 -2.59 -0.69
C THR A 105 -18.35 -1.46 -1.63
N PHE A 106 -19.29 -0.59 -2.04
CA PHE A 106 -18.96 0.61 -2.81
C PHE A 106 -17.98 1.52 -2.07
N PHE A 107 -18.25 1.83 -0.79
CA PHE A 107 -17.34 2.64 0.01
C PHE A 107 -15.97 1.96 0.17
N PHE A 108 -15.95 0.65 0.41
CA PHE A 108 -14.72 -0.13 0.48
C PHE A 108 -13.92 -0.04 -0.82
N THR A 109 -14.54 -0.22 -1.99
CA THR A 109 -13.86 -0.08 -3.30
C THR A 109 -13.28 1.32 -3.51
N PHE A 110 -13.95 2.36 -3.01
CA PHE A 110 -13.41 3.72 -3.02
C PHE A 110 -12.18 3.86 -2.10
N CYS A 111 -12.22 3.31 -0.88
CA CYS A 111 -11.05 3.26 0.00
C CYS A 111 -9.86 2.52 -0.60
N VAL A 112 -10.11 1.41 -1.31
CA VAL A 112 -9.07 0.66 -2.04
C VAL A 112 -8.42 1.52 -3.13
N LEU A 113 -9.21 2.29 -3.89
CA LEU A 113 -8.69 3.22 -4.89
C LEU A 113 -7.80 4.29 -4.27
N VAL A 114 -8.24 4.91 -3.17
CA VAL A 114 -7.43 5.89 -2.43
C VAL A 114 -6.13 5.25 -1.95
N GLY A 115 -6.19 4.03 -1.40
CA GLY A 115 -5.00 3.28 -0.99
C GLY A 115 -4.03 2.98 -2.14
N ALA A 116 -4.55 2.61 -3.31
CA ALA A 116 -3.75 2.37 -4.51
C ALA A 116 -3.00 3.65 -4.95
N LEU A 117 -3.70 4.79 -4.96
CA LEU A 117 -3.10 6.08 -5.28
C LEU A 117 -2.05 6.50 -4.24
N MET A 118 -2.30 6.27 -2.96
CA MET A 118 -1.34 6.53 -1.89
C MET A 118 -0.05 5.73 -2.07
N CYS A 119 -0.12 4.46 -2.52
CA CYS A 119 1.08 3.66 -2.80
C CYS A 119 2.01 4.31 -3.81
N TYR A 120 1.47 4.99 -4.84
CA TYR A 120 2.30 5.72 -5.82
C TYR A 120 2.90 7.00 -5.24
N SER A 121 2.22 7.63 -4.29
CA SER A 121 2.70 8.84 -3.60
C SER A 121 3.72 8.55 -2.49
N MET A 122 3.91 7.28 -2.08
CA MET A 122 4.84 6.90 -0.99
C MET A 122 6.32 7.14 -1.30
N HIS A 123 6.70 7.36 -2.56
CA HIS A 123 8.11 7.53 -2.95
C HIS A 123 8.80 8.67 -2.18
N GLY A 124 8.13 9.82 -2.03
CA GLY A 124 8.71 10.99 -1.35
C GLY A 124 8.94 10.76 0.15
N GLU A 125 7.96 10.19 0.83
CA GLU A 125 8.05 9.84 2.26
C GLU A 125 9.17 8.82 2.52
N LEU A 126 9.31 7.84 1.63
CA LEU A 126 10.36 6.84 1.71
C LEU A 126 11.75 7.45 1.50
N GLU A 127 11.91 8.33 0.51
CA GLU A 127 13.17 9.01 0.24
C GLU A 127 13.62 9.85 1.44
N GLU A 128 12.70 10.62 2.05
CA GLU A 128 13.01 11.44 3.22
C GLU A 128 13.35 10.57 4.45
N SER A 129 12.58 9.51 4.70
CA SER A 129 12.83 8.57 5.80
C SER A 129 14.19 7.89 5.66
N LEU A 130 14.54 7.43 4.45
CA LEU A 130 15.84 6.84 4.16
C LEU A 130 16.98 7.86 4.31
N ASN A 131 16.79 9.08 3.82
CA ASN A 131 17.80 10.12 3.91
C ASN A 131 18.17 10.44 5.35
N LEU A 132 17.16 10.60 6.22
CA LEU A 132 17.35 10.89 7.64
C LEU A 132 17.92 9.68 8.38
N GLY A 133 17.33 8.50 8.17
CA GLY A 133 17.74 7.27 8.83
C GLY A 133 19.18 6.86 8.51
N LEU A 134 19.58 6.89 7.23
CA LEU A 134 20.95 6.59 6.80
C LEU A 134 21.95 7.60 7.31
N THR A 135 21.62 8.90 7.30
CA THR A 135 22.49 9.95 7.85
C THR A 135 22.79 9.71 9.32
N GLU A 136 21.75 9.35 10.10
CA GLU A 136 21.90 9.07 11.53
C GLU A 136 22.65 7.76 11.79
N ALA A 137 22.36 6.71 11.00
CA ALA A 137 23.06 5.44 11.06
C ALA A 137 24.57 5.60 10.80
N MET A 138 24.93 6.42 9.80
CA MET A 138 26.34 6.72 9.50
C MET A 138 27.01 7.51 10.62
N ARG A 139 26.31 8.46 11.25
CA ARG A 139 26.84 9.26 12.37
C ARG A 139 27.20 8.39 13.57
N PHE A 140 26.39 7.38 13.88
CA PHE A 140 26.61 6.47 15.00
C PHE A 140 27.32 5.16 14.62
N TYR A 141 27.80 5.05 13.39
CA TYR A 141 28.51 3.88 12.89
C TYR A 141 29.70 3.46 13.76
N LYS A 142 30.39 4.44 14.39
CA LYS A 142 31.54 4.18 15.29
C LYS A 142 31.15 3.72 16.69
N ASP A 143 29.89 3.90 17.11
CA ASP A 143 29.45 3.78 18.50
C ASP A 143 29.01 2.35 18.85
N THR A 144 29.85 1.37 18.51
CA THR A 144 29.58 -0.06 18.71
C THR A 144 29.47 -0.49 20.17
N ASP A 145 29.92 0.37 21.09
CA ASP A 145 29.89 0.13 22.54
C ASP A 145 28.66 0.72 23.23
N THR A 146 27.81 1.44 22.49
CA THR A 146 26.61 2.06 23.08
C THR A 146 25.45 1.04 23.12
N PRO A 147 24.84 0.82 24.30
CA PRO A 147 23.68 -0.07 24.42
C PRO A 147 22.57 0.36 23.44
N GLY A 148 22.06 -0.60 22.68
CA GLY A 148 21.02 -0.35 21.66
C GLY A 148 21.55 -0.08 20.25
N ARG A 149 22.87 0.06 20.02
CA ARG A 149 23.47 0.31 18.68
C ARG A 149 24.65 -0.62 18.35
N CYS A 150 24.86 -1.66 19.14
CA CYS A 150 25.98 -2.59 18.98
C CYS A 150 26.03 -3.23 17.58
N PHE A 151 24.87 -3.43 16.95
CA PHE A 151 24.75 -4.06 15.63
C PHE A 151 24.73 -3.07 14.46
N LEU A 152 24.59 -1.77 14.72
CA LEU A 152 24.42 -0.74 13.68
C LEU A 152 25.54 -0.75 12.65
N LYS A 153 26.80 -0.85 13.11
CA LYS A 153 27.97 -0.98 12.23
C LYS A 153 27.82 -2.14 11.25
N ARG A 154 27.45 -3.32 11.77
CA ARG A 154 27.23 -4.53 10.96
C ARG A 154 26.06 -4.35 9.99
N THR A 155 24.97 -3.71 10.44
CA THR A 155 23.80 -3.42 9.60
C THR A 155 24.18 -2.53 8.40
N VAL A 156 24.96 -1.46 8.64
CA VAL A 156 25.44 -0.56 7.59
C VAL A 156 26.46 -1.25 6.67
N ASP A 157 27.36 -2.06 7.23
CA ASP A 157 28.34 -2.80 6.43
C ASP A 157 27.68 -3.81 5.49
N MET A 158 26.71 -4.58 6.00
CA MET A 158 25.94 -5.52 5.18
C MET A 158 25.10 -4.80 4.13
N LEU A 159 24.52 -3.65 4.45
CA LEU A 159 23.80 -2.83 3.47
C LEU A 159 24.70 -2.46 2.29
N GLN A 160 25.88 -1.91 2.56
CA GLN A 160 26.79 -1.42 1.52
C GLN A 160 27.29 -2.55 0.62
N ILE A 161 27.60 -3.71 1.21
CA ILE A 161 28.05 -4.90 0.48
C ILE A 161 26.92 -5.51 -0.35
N GLU A 162 25.73 -5.71 0.25
CA GLU A 162 24.58 -6.34 -0.42
C GLU A 162 24.00 -5.47 -1.55
N PHE A 163 23.88 -4.15 -1.32
CA PHE A 163 23.27 -3.21 -2.27
C PHE A 163 24.29 -2.54 -3.18
N GLN A 164 25.57 -2.89 -3.06
CA GLN A 164 26.64 -2.37 -3.90
C GLN A 164 26.62 -0.84 -3.92
N CYS A 165 26.58 -0.25 -2.71
CA CYS A 165 26.42 1.17 -2.49
C CYS A 165 27.39 1.67 -1.42
N CYS A 166 27.63 2.98 -1.37
CA CYS A 166 28.47 3.59 -0.35
C CYS A 166 27.94 4.96 0.07
N GLY A 167 27.92 5.20 1.39
CA GLY A 167 27.38 6.41 1.99
C GLY A 167 25.87 6.57 1.79
N ASN A 168 25.34 7.75 2.11
CA ASN A 168 23.93 8.08 1.94
C ASN A 168 23.66 8.47 0.47
N ASN A 169 24.31 9.55 0.03
CA ASN A 169 24.34 10.02 -1.36
C ASN A 169 25.53 9.44 -2.14
N GLY A 170 26.66 9.20 -1.45
CA GLY A 170 27.86 8.65 -2.06
C GLY A 170 29.01 8.53 -1.07
N TYR A 171 30.13 7.97 -1.53
CA TYR A 171 31.26 7.64 -0.66
C TYR A 171 31.88 8.83 0.09
N LYS A 172 31.78 10.04 -0.47
CA LYS A 172 32.30 11.29 0.14
C LYS A 172 31.59 11.67 1.43
N ASP A 173 30.40 11.13 1.69
CA ASP A 173 29.68 11.34 2.95
C ASP A 173 30.52 10.87 4.16
N TRP A 174 31.33 9.83 3.98
CA TRP A 174 32.24 9.33 5.01
C TRP A 174 33.36 10.31 5.37
N PHE A 175 33.70 11.26 4.49
CA PHE A 175 34.76 12.24 4.76
C PHE A 175 34.30 13.32 5.74
N GLN A 176 32.99 13.50 5.87
CA GLN A 176 32.36 14.51 6.71
C GLN A 176 32.00 13.97 8.11
N ILE A 177 32.19 12.67 8.35
CA ILE A 177 31.79 11.99 9.57
C ILE A 177 33.00 11.30 10.17
N GLN A 178 33.23 11.49 11.47
CA GLN A 178 34.21 10.66 12.17
C GLN A 178 33.59 9.28 12.43
N TRP A 179 33.88 8.33 11.54
CA TRP A 179 33.39 6.95 11.60
C TRP A 179 34.39 5.97 12.25
N ILE A 180 35.60 6.41 12.55
CA ILE A 180 36.57 5.66 13.37
C ILE A 180 36.38 6.04 14.85
N SER A 181 36.15 5.04 15.69
CA SER A 181 36.02 5.22 17.14
C SER A 181 37.33 5.69 17.76
N ASN A 182 37.24 6.57 18.76
CA ASN A 182 38.39 7.04 19.53
C ASN A 182 39.20 5.90 20.17
N ARG A 183 38.57 4.73 20.41
CA ARG A 183 39.24 3.53 20.90
C ARG A 183 40.38 3.05 19.99
N TYR A 184 40.23 3.24 18.68
CA TYR A 184 41.21 2.79 17.68
C TYR A 184 42.23 3.89 17.33
N LEU A 185 42.12 5.07 17.94
CA LEU A 185 43.03 6.18 17.72
C LEU A 185 44.09 6.22 18.82
N ASP A 186 45.35 6.08 18.44
CA ASP A 186 46.46 6.23 19.37
C ASP A 186 46.75 7.72 19.63
N MET A 187 46.26 8.22 20.76
CA MET A 187 46.45 9.61 21.21
C MET A 187 47.89 9.91 21.66
N SER A 188 48.80 8.94 21.67
CA SER A 188 50.22 9.21 21.88
C SER A 188 50.92 9.71 20.60
N GLN A 189 50.32 9.44 19.43
CA GLN A 189 50.91 9.79 18.14
C GLN A 189 50.61 11.24 17.77
N LYS A 190 51.67 11.98 17.41
CA LYS A 190 51.57 13.39 17.00
C LYS A 190 50.66 13.57 15.79
N GLU A 191 50.73 12.68 14.81
CA GLU A 191 49.90 12.75 13.58
C GLU A 191 48.39 12.70 13.88
N VAL A 192 47.98 11.88 14.85
CA VAL A 192 46.57 11.78 15.28
C VAL A 192 46.13 13.07 15.96
N LEU A 193 46.97 13.62 16.85
CA LEU A 193 46.70 14.87 17.56
C LEU A 193 46.64 16.07 16.60
N ASP A 194 47.58 16.16 15.67
CA ASP A 194 47.65 17.22 14.68
C ASP A 194 46.39 17.21 13.80
N ARG A 195 45.93 16.02 13.41
CA ARG A 195 44.71 15.85 12.61
C ARG A 195 43.43 16.15 13.39
N LEU A 196 43.36 15.80 14.68
CA LEU A 196 42.24 16.21 15.54
C LEU A 196 42.18 17.74 15.69
N ARG A 197 43.33 18.40 15.84
CA ARG A 197 43.44 19.86 15.98
C ARG A 197 43.15 20.62 14.68
N SER A 198 43.56 20.07 13.53
CA SER A 198 43.38 20.74 12.23
C SER A 198 41.94 20.67 11.71
N ASN A 199 41.18 19.68 12.15
CA ASN A 199 39.81 19.46 11.69
C ASN A 199 38.79 20.27 12.49
N VAL A 200 37.66 20.56 11.86
CA VAL A 200 36.54 21.29 12.45
C VAL A 200 35.95 20.49 13.63
N GLU A 201 35.58 21.18 14.71
CA GLU A 201 34.97 20.59 15.92
C GLU A 201 35.81 19.54 16.66
N GLY A 202 37.12 19.46 16.41
CA GLY A 202 37.99 18.49 17.08
C GLY A 202 37.71 17.03 16.68
N LYS A 203 37.11 16.81 15.50
CA LYS A 203 36.77 15.48 14.98
C LYS A 203 37.92 14.89 14.18
N TYR A 204 38.10 13.57 14.25
CA TYR A 204 39.07 12.87 13.40
C TYR A 204 38.47 12.60 12.01
N LEU A 205 38.45 13.62 11.16
CA LEU A 205 37.96 13.51 9.78
C LEU A 205 39.08 13.10 8.83
N MET A 206 38.74 12.27 7.85
CA MET A 206 39.71 11.77 6.89
C MET A 206 39.12 11.50 5.51
N ASP A 207 39.95 11.65 4.48
CA ASP A 207 39.71 11.15 3.13
C ASP A 207 39.80 9.62 3.13
N ALA A 208 38.83 8.98 3.78
CA ALA A 208 38.74 7.53 3.84
C ALA A 208 37.32 7.01 4.01
N VAL A 209 37.13 5.76 3.59
CA VAL A 209 35.85 5.03 3.63
C VAL A 209 35.99 3.70 4.37
N PRO A 210 34.90 3.14 4.92
CA PRO A 210 34.89 1.77 5.44
C PRO A 210 35.15 0.72 4.34
N PHE A 211 35.64 -0.46 4.73
CA PHE A 211 35.86 -1.59 3.80
C PHE A 211 34.60 -2.05 3.08
N SER A 212 33.43 -1.91 3.70
CA SER A 212 32.14 -2.28 3.13
C SER A 212 31.77 -1.48 1.87
N CYS A 213 32.39 -0.33 1.63
CA CYS A 213 32.24 0.45 0.39
C CYS A 213 33.04 -0.08 -0.82
N CYS A 214 33.94 -1.03 -0.60
CA CYS A 214 34.82 -1.55 -1.63
C CYS A 214 34.05 -2.33 -2.70
N ASN A 215 34.36 -2.08 -3.96
CA ASN A 215 33.81 -2.83 -5.07
C ASN A 215 34.63 -4.12 -5.31
N ILE A 216 33.98 -5.27 -5.14
CA ILE A 216 34.58 -6.60 -5.28
C ILE A 216 35.03 -6.90 -6.72
N ASN A 217 34.45 -6.22 -7.71
CA ASN A 217 34.80 -6.42 -9.12
C ASN A 217 36.06 -5.65 -9.53
N SER A 218 36.66 -4.89 -8.62
CA SER A 218 37.88 -4.14 -8.87
C SER A 218 39.05 -5.08 -9.17
N PRO A 219 39.84 -4.86 -10.24
CA PRO A 219 41.04 -5.64 -10.51
C PRO A 219 42.20 -5.32 -9.56
N ARG A 220 42.07 -4.29 -8.71
CA ARG A 220 43.08 -3.85 -7.75
C ARG A 220 42.59 -4.02 -6.31
N PRO A 221 43.50 -4.14 -5.33
CA PRO A 221 43.13 -4.04 -3.91
C PRO A 221 42.40 -2.73 -3.63
N CYS A 222 41.34 -2.80 -2.82
CA CYS A 222 40.52 -1.64 -2.51
C CYS A 222 41.32 -0.53 -1.81
N ILE A 223 41.31 0.66 -2.40
CA ILE A 223 41.84 1.88 -1.79
C ILE A 223 40.77 2.48 -0.89
N GLN A 224 41.06 2.49 0.42
CA GLN A 224 40.16 3.04 1.43
C GLN A 224 40.60 4.40 1.95
N GLN A 225 41.88 4.72 1.87
CA GLN A 225 42.47 5.93 2.44
C GLN A 225 43.12 6.77 1.35
N GLN A 226 43.13 8.08 1.53
CA GLN A 226 43.62 9.05 0.55
C GLN A 226 42.94 8.84 -0.82
N VAL A 227 41.63 8.60 -0.80
CA VAL A 227 40.82 8.24 -1.97
C VAL A 227 40.82 9.36 -3.02
N THR A 228 40.94 10.62 -2.62
CA THR A 228 41.01 11.76 -3.55
C THR A 228 42.43 12.12 -3.99
N ASN A 229 43.46 11.51 -3.38
CA ASN A 229 44.86 11.81 -3.68
C ASN A 229 45.41 10.94 -4.81
N ASN A 230 45.53 11.52 -6.02
CA ASN A 230 46.05 10.83 -7.20
C ASN A 230 47.51 10.35 -7.03
N SER A 231 48.32 11.06 -6.25
CA SER A 231 49.74 10.76 -6.07
C SER A 231 50.00 9.72 -4.98
N ALA A 232 49.01 9.40 -4.15
CA ALA A 232 49.14 8.45 -3.05
C ALA A 232 49.20 6.99 -3.51
N HIS A 233 48.69 6.71 -4.71
CA HIS A 233 48.48 5.35 -5.19
C HIS A 233 49.11 5.15 -6.56
N PHE A 234 49.68 3.96 -6.78
CA PHE A 234 50.26 3.60 -8.07
C PHE A 234 49.17 3.60 -9.16
N ILE A 235 49.42 4.35 -10.24
CA ILE A 235 48.55 4.53 -11.41
C ILE A 235 47.09 4.73 -10.98
N TYR A 236 46.82 5.88 -10.36
CA TYR A 236 45.52 6.19 -9.80
C TYR A 236 45.04 7.58 -10.21
N LYS A 237 43.84 7.63 -10.77
CA LYS A 237 43.12 8.87 -11.08
C LYS A 237 41.73 8.77 -10.51
N HIS A 238 41.51 9.38 -9.35
CA HIS A 238 40.24 9.24 -8.62
C HIS A 238 39.01 9.67 -9.42
N GLN A 239 39.17 10.59 -10.39
CA GLN A 239 38.06 11.09 -11.22
C GLN A 239 37.54 10.07 -12.23
N THR A 240 38.41 9.18 -12.72
CA THR A 240 38.08 8.15 -13.71
C THR A 240 37.97 6.76 -13.07
N GLU A 241 38.31 6.63 -11.78
CA GLU A 241 38.28 5.37 -11.06
C GLU A 241 36.87 5.07 -10.52
N GLU A 242 36.06 4.42 -11.34
CA GLU A 242 34.69 4.01 -10.96
C GLU A 242 34.64 2.60 -10.34
N LEU A 243 35.71 1.82 -10.49
CA LEU A 243 35.75 0.41 -10.09
C LEU A 243 36.29 0.18 -8.67
N ASN A 244 36.89 1.17 -8.02
CA ASN A 244 37.47 0.98 -6.68
C ASN A 244 36.40 0.94 -5.57
N LEU A 245 35.46 1.88 -5.59
CA LEU A 245 34.38 2.00 -4.60
C LEU A 245 33.03 1.97 -5.31
N TRP A 246 31.99 1.57 -4.59
CA TRP A 246 30.63 1.77 -5.06
C TRP A 246 30.29 3.26 -5.12
N MET A 247 30.09 3.78 -6.33
CA MET A 247 29.77 5.20 -6.54
C MET A 247 28.32 5.53 -6.21
N LYS A 248 27.43 4.54 -6.24
CA LYS A 248 26.00 4.69 -5.95
C LYS A 248 25.77 4.90 -4.45
N GLY A 249 25.00 5.92 -4.09
CA GLY A 249 24.57 6.14 -2.71
C GLY A 249 23.56 5.09 -2.23
N CYS A 250 23.64 4.69 -0.95
CA CYS A 250 22.73 3.67 -0.42
C CYS A 250 21.28 4.14 -0.33
N ARG A 251 21.02 5.45 -0.21
CA ARG A 251 19.65 5.98 -0.31
C ARG A 251 19.04 5.66 -1.65
N GLN A 252 19.76 5.94 -2.73
CA GLN A 252 19.28 5.67 -4.08
C GLN A 252 19.09 4.16 -4.31
N ALA A 253 20.04 3.33 -3.85
CA ALA A 253 19.94 1.88 -3.99
C ALA A 253 18.72 1.28 -3.26
N LEU A 254 18.46 1.71 -2.02
CA LEU A 254 17.29 1.28 -1.26
C LEU A 254 15.98 1.85 -1.81
N LEU A 255 15.98 3.12 -2.23
CA LEU A 255 14.80 3.77 -2.80
C LEU A 255 14.36 3.05 -4.08
N GLU A 256 15.29 2.71 -4.98
CA GLU A 256 14.98 1.93 -6.19
C GLU A 256 14.45 0.53 -5.85
N TYR A 257 15.02 -0.14 -4.85
CA TYR A 257 14.60 -1.47 -4.41
C TYR A 257 13.16 -1.46 -3.88
N TYR A 258 12.87 -0.61 -2.90
CA TYR A 258 11.55 -0.51 -2.29
C TYR A 258 10.51 0.08 -3.24
N THR A 259 10.88 1.04 -4.10
CA THR A 259 9.97 1.59 -5.11
C THR A 259 9.49 0.52 -6.08
N LYS A 260 10.36 -0.39 -6.53
CA LYS A 260 9.95 -1.53 -7.37
C LYS A 260 8.93 -2.43 -6.66
N ILE A 261 9.15 -2.72 -5.38
CA ILE A 261 8.22 -3.52 -4.56
C ILE A 261 6.87 -2.81 -4.45
N VAL A 262 6.86 -1.52 -4.06
CA VAL A 262 5.64 -0.74 -3.86
C VAL A 262 4.88 -0.52 -5.17
N GLN A 263 5.57 -0.29 -6.29
CA GLN A 263 4.94 -0.19 -7.62
C GLN A 263 4.29 -1.52 -8.05
N SER A 264 4.98 -2.64 -7.84
CA SER A 264 4.42 -3.97 -8.13
C SER A 264 3.17 -4.25 -7.30
N ILE A 265 3.20 -3.90 -6.01
CA ILE A 265 2.04 -4.01 -5.12
C ILE A 265 0.92 -3.07 -5.58
N GLY A 266 1.24 -1.80 -5.87
CA GLY A 266 0.28 -0.81 -6.35
C GLY A 266 -0.44 -1.23 -7.63
N LEU A 267 0.29 -1.84 -8.58
CA LEU A 267 -0.31 -2.42 -9.78
C LEU A 267 -1.25 -3.59 -9.45
N THR A 268 -0.84 -4.47 -8.53
CA THR A 268 -1.66 -5.61 -8.07
C THR A 268 -2.95 -5.11 -7.40
N VAL A 269 -2.86 -4.08 -6.55
CA VAL A 269 -4.01 -3.44 -5.90
C VAL A 269 -4.93 -2.80 -6.95
N LEU A 270 -4.39 -2.13 -7.96
CA LEU A 270 -5.17 -1.50 -9.03
C LEU A 270 -5.94 -2.55 -9.86
N ILE A 271 -5.29 -3.67 -10.21
CA ILE A 271 -5.94 -4.79 -10.92
C ILE A 271 -7.04 -5.39 -10.05
N THR A 272 -6.77 -5.60 -8.76
CA THR A 272 -7.77 -6.09 -7.81
C THR A 272 -8.94 -5.13 -7.71
N TRP A 273 -8.70 -3.82 -7.65
CA TRP A 273 -9.75 -2.80 -7.63
C TRP A 273 -10.65 -2.84 -8.86
N LEU A 274 -10.07 -2.97 -10.07
CA LEU A 274 -10.85 -3.11 -11.31
C LEU A 274 -11.71 -4.37 -11.28
N PHE A 275 -11.16 -5.47 -10.77
CA PHE A 275 -11.87 -6.73 -10.62
C PHE A 275 -13.04 -6.61 -9.63
N GLU A 276 -12.80 -6.04 -8.45
CA GLU A 276 -13.83 -5.78 -7.43
C GLU A 276 -14.94 -4.87 -7.96
N LEU A 277 -14.60 -3.84 -8.74
CA LEU A 277 -15.58 -2.97 -9.38
C LEU A 277 -16.46 -3.74 -10.38
N SER A 278 -15.87 -4.68 -11.13
CA SER A 278 -16.63 -5.58 -12.02
C SER A 278 -17.55 -6.52 -11.25
N VAL A 279 -17.11 -7.06 -10.11
CA VAL A 279 -17.95 -7.93 -9.27
C VAL A 279 -19.09 -7.12 -8.65
N LEU A 280 -18.81 -5.95 -8.10
CA LEU A 280 -19.81 -5.05 -7.50
C LEU A 280 -20.90 -4.64 -8.50
N THR A 281 -20.50 -4.25 -9.71
CA THR A 281 -21.45 -3.90 -10.78
C THR A 281 -22.33 -5.10 -11.13
N GLY A 282 -21.75 -6.29 -11.27
CA GLY A 282 -22.51 -7.52 -11.51
C GLY A 282 -23.50 -7.87 -10.39
N VAL A 283 -23.09 -7.76 -9.13
CA VAL A 283 -23.98 -7.97 -7.96
C VAL A 283 -25.12 -6.95 -7.96
N ARG A 284 -24.86 -5.69 -8.34
CA ARG A 284 -25.90 -4.66 -8.46
C ARG A 284 -26.93 -4.98 -9.55
N TYR A 285 -26.47 -5.50 -10.70
CA TYR A 285 -27.38 -5.99 -11.75
C TYR A 285 -28.23 -7.16 -11.26
N LEU A 286 -27.61 -8.13 -10.58
CA LEU A 286 -28.33 -9.27 -10.03
C LEU A 286 -29.40 -8.82 -9.02
N GLN A 287 -29.03 -7.94 -8.08
CA GLN A 287 -29.94 -7.41 -7.07
C GLN A 287 -31.16 -6.72 -7.69
N THR A 288 -30.94 -5.76 -8.60
CA THR A 288 -32.04 -5.01 -9.22
C THR A 288 -32.94 -5.91 -10.07
N SER A 289 -32.35 -6.88 -10.77
CA SER A 289 -33.12 -7.86 -11.55
C SER A 289 -34.02 -8.73 -10.67
N LEU A 290 -33.53 -9.19 -9.51
CA LEU A 290 -34.29 -10.03 -8.58
C LEU A 290 -35.38 -9.24 -7.83
N GLU A 291 -35.08 -8.00 -7.43
CA GLU A 291 -36.07 -7.08 -6.83
C GLU A 291 -37.28 -6.87 -7.76
N ASN A 292 -37.03 -6.73 -9.06
CA ASN A 292 -38.10 -6.58 -10.05
C ASN A 292 -38.91 -7.85 -10.29
N VAL A 293 -38.29 -9.04 -10.22
CA VAL A 293 -39.03 -10.33 -10.28
C VAL A 293 -39.98 -10.43 -9.08
N LEU A 294 -39.50 -10.10 -7.88
CA LEU A 294 -40.35 -10.11 -6.68
C LEU A 294 -41.54 -9.15 -6.79
N ARG A 295 -41.35 -7.97 -7.39
CA ARG A 295 -42.44 -7.00 -7.63
C ARG A 295 -43.47 -7.50 -8.64
N GLN A 296 -43.05 -8.30 -9.63
CA GLN A 296 -43.95 -8.86 -10.65
C GLN A 296 -44.71 -10.11 -10.16
N GLY A 297 -44.23 -10.78 -9.11
CA GLY A 297 -44.91 -11.92 -8.48
C GLY A 297 -44.79 -13.26 -9.23
N ASP A 298 -44.18 -13.29 -10.43
CA ASP A 298 -43.90 -14.51 -11.19
C ASP A 298 -42.37 -14.79 -11.24
N PRO A 299 -41.88 -15.87 -10.60
CA PRO A 299 -40.46 -16.24 -10.58
C PRO A 299 -39.84 -16.48 -11.97
N ASN A 300 -40.67 -16.80 -12.97
CA ASN A 300 -40.23 -17.12 -14.32
C ASN A 300 -40.26 -15.92 -15.29
N ALA A 301 -40.83 -14.79 -14.87
CA ALA A 301 -40.98 -13.62 -15.72
C ALA A 301 -39.64 -12.95 -16.09
N GLU A 302 -39.62 -12.28 -17.24
CA GLU A 302 -38.51 -11.42 -17.64
C GLU A 302 -38.45 -10.19 -16.75
N SER A 303 -37.26 -9.86 -16.24
CA SER A 303 -37.05 -8.68 -15.41
C SER A 303 -35.89 -7.84 -15.90
N ASP A 304 -35.96 -6.55 -15.60
CA ASP A 304 -34.91 -5.61 -15.93
C ASP A 304 -33.91 -5.51 -14.77
N GLY A 305 -32.62 -5.50 -15.07
CA GLY A 305 -31.57 -5.05 -14.15
C GLY A 305 -31.03 -3.71 -14.62
N TRP A 306 -30.67 -2.84 -13.67
CA TRP A 306 -30.06 -1.54 -13.97
C TRP A 306 -29.01 -1.19 -12.92
N LEU A 307 -28.05 -0.35 -13.31
CA LEU A 307 -27.00 0.09 -12.38
C LEU A 307 -27.52 1.20 -11.46
N LEU A 308 -28.21 2.19 -12.04
CA LEU A 308 -28.80 3.34 -11.35
C LEU A 308 -30.27 3.50 -11.72
N GLU A 309 -31.12 3.70 -10.71
CA GLU A 309 -32.57 3.89 -10.88
C GLU A 309 -32.89 5.25 -11.52
N ASN A 310 -32.11 6.28 -11.19
CA ASN A 310 -32.17 7.64 -11.74
C ASN A 310 -30.79 8.07 -12.28
N SER A 311 -30.73 9.12 -13.12
CA SER A 311 -29.45 9.66 -13.60
C SER A 311 -28.56 10.12 -12.44
N PHE A 312 -27.23 10.04 -12.57
CA PHE A 312 -26.27 10.45 -11.52
C PHE A 312 -26.57 11.88 -11.00
N MET A 313 -26.99 12.76 -11.92
CA MET A 313 -27.39 14.14 -11.63
C MET A 313 -28.70 14.23 -10.85
N GLU A 314 -29.66 13.36 -11.11
CA GLU A 314 -30.93 13.30 -10.38
C GLU A 314 -30.73 12.69 -8.99
N THR A 315 -29.97 11.60 -8.86
CA THR A 315 -29.63 11.00 -7.56
C THR A 315 -28.84 11.96 -6.67
N ALA A 316 -27.86 12.69 -7.22
CA ALA A 316 -27.13 13.74 -6.48
C ALA A 316 -28.06 14.87 -6.04
N ARG A 317 -29.02 15.28 -6.91
CA ARG A 317 -30.01 16.31 -6.59
C ARG A 317 -30.95 15.87 -5.48
N THR A 318 -31.46 14.62 -5.52
CA THR A 318 -32.31 14.06 -4.47
C THR A 318 -31.56 13.93 -3.15
N ASN A 319 -30.30 13.47 -3.17
CA ASN A 319 -29.47 13.39 -1.96
C ASN A 319 -29.17 14.78 -1.38
N LEU A 320 -28.91 15.79 -2.23
CA LEU A 320 -28.75 17.18 -1.78
C LEU A 320 -30.05 17.76 -1.19
N ILE A 321 -31.21 17.40 -1.74
CA ILE A 321 -32.51 17.80 -1.20
C ILE A 321 -32.76 17.13 0.16
N ILE A 322 -32.42 15.84 0.30
CA ILE A 322 -32.55 15.08 1.56
C ILE A 322 -31.61 15.63 2.64
N ILE A 323 -30.36 15.93 2.32
CA ILE A 323 -29.41 16.57 3.25
C ILE A 323 -29.92 17.96 3.67
N LYS A 324 -30.50 18.71 2.72
CA LYS A 324 -31.10 20.03 2.99
C LYS A 324 -32.40 19.95 3.81
N SER A 325 -33.16 18.85 3.74
CA SER A 325 -34.33 18.61 4.57
C SER A 325 -33.97 18.07 5.96
N LEU A 326 -32.91 17.25 6.08
CA LEU A 326 -32.33 16.81 7.36
C LEU A 326 -31.79 17.99 8.17
N GLY A 327 -31.24 19.02 7.52
CA GLY A 327 -30.88 20.29 8.16
C GLY A 327 -32.07 21.15 8.59
N LYS A 328 -33.32 20.75 8.29
CA LYS A 328 -34.55 21.52 8.58
C LYS A 328 -35.61 20.77 9.39
N GLY A 329 -35.43 19.50 9.75
CA GLY A 329 -36.48 18.66 10.31
C GLY A 329 -36.18 18.12 11.72
N ASN A 330 -36.42 18.94 12.75
CA ASN A 330 -36.72 18.45 14.10
C ASN A 330 -38.24 18.56 14.30
N GLN A 331 -38.99 17.60 13.77
CA GLN A 331 -40.37 17.35 14.23
C GLN A 331 -40.68 15.86 14.06
N ILE A 332 -40.91 15.23 15.20
CA ILE A 332 -41.23 13.81 15.35
C ILE A 332 -42.73 13.68 15.15
N ASP A 333 -43.17 12.86 14.20
CA ASP A 333 -44.51 12.28 14.21
C ASP A 333 -44.42 10.76 14.30
N THR A 334 -44.83 10.25 15.45
CA THR A 334 -45.04 8.85 15.77
C THR A 334 -46.44 8.42 15.29
N ALA A 335 -46.52 7.62 14.23
CA ALA A 335 -47.62 6.67 14.00
C ALA A 335 -47.39 5.85 12.71
N ASN A 336 -47.00 4.58 12.87
CA ASN A 336 -47.65 3.43 12.22
C ASN A 336 -46.87 2.15 12.52
N ASP A 337 -47.50 1.30 13.31
CA ASP A 337 -47.08 -0.06 13.61
C ASP A 337 -47.62 -0.98 12.50
N GLY A 338 -46.73 -1.50 11.67
CA GLY A 338 -47.05 -2.38 10.55
C GLY A 338 -45.78 -3.12 10.10
N ASP A 339 -45.90 -4.45 9.93
CA ASP A 339 -44.80 -5.37 9.61
C ASP A 339 -43.97 -4.89 8.40
N PRO A 340 -42.66 -4.64 8.56
CA PRO A 340 -41.81 -4.02 7.54
C PRO A 340 -41.53 -4.92 6.31
N ASN A 341 -42.00 -6.17 6.30
CA ASN A 341 -41.69 -7.14 5.25
C ASN A 341 -42.70 -7.21 4.09
N ILE A 342 -43.81 -6.47 4.12
CA ILE A 342 -44.88 -6.59 3.11
C ILE A 342 -45.15 -5.22 2.45
N ASN A 343 -44.57 -5.01 1.26
CA ASN A 343 -45.02 -3.95 0.35
C ASN A 343 -45.93 -4.55 -0.72
N VAL A 344 -47.22 -4.72 -0.39
CA VAL A 344 -48.26 -5.04 -1.37
C VAL A 344 -48.93 -3.72 -1.80
N PRO A 345 -48.98 -3.39 -3.10
CA PRO A 345 -49.75 -2.24 -3.56
C PRO A 345 -51.25 -2.52 -3.36
N SER A 346 -51.95 -1.63 -2.66
CA SER A 346 -53.40 -1.68 -2.54
C SER A 346 -54.04 -1.37 -3.90
N THR A 347 -54.59 -2.39 -4.55
CA THR A 347 -55.45 -2.21 -5.72
C THR A 347 -56.82 -1.72 -5.24
N SER A 348 -57.09 -0.41 -5.34
CA SER A 348 -58.45 0.11 -5.23
C SER A 348 -59.21 -0.21 -6.52
N LYS A 349 -60.11 -1.19 -6.43
CA LYS A 349 -61.17 -1.41 -7.43
C LYS A 349 -62.19 -0.29 -7.33
N ALA A 350 -62.62 0.17 -8.50
CA ALA A 350 -63.78 1.02 -8.71
C ALA A 350 -65.05 0.44 -8.08
N ARG A 351 -65.88 1.32 -7.51
CA ARG A 351 -67.33 1.28 -7.71
C ARG A 351 -67.91 2.69 -7.64
#